data_AF-A0A453Q2A9-F1
#
_entry.id   AF-A0A453Q2A9-F1
#
_cell.length_a   1.000
_cell.length_b   1.000
_cell.length_c   1.000
_cell.angle_alpha   90.00
_cell.angle_beta   90.00
_cell.angle_gamma   90.00
#
_symmetry.space_group_name_H-M   'P 1'
#
loop_
_entity.id
_entity.type
_entity.pdbx_description
1 polymer ?
#
loop_
_entity_poly.entity_id
_entity_poly.type
_entity_poly.pdbx_seq_one_letter_code
_entity_poly.pdbx_strand_id
1 'polypeptide(L)'
;MAQGLRSASFANMHVEATDVVRQVEAKYPALLFKQQLTAYVEKIYGIIRDNIKKELSSLISLCIQAPRTMKASMLRISGRSSGQTQSNHWQKIIENLDILLKILQDNHVPPVLAQKIFTQIFSYINVQLFNSLLLRRECCSFSNGEYVKAGLAELELWCAKATSEYAASSWDEIRHIRQAVGFLVIFQKFRISYDEIVHDLCPILSVQQLYRICTQYWDDKYNTQSVSSDVLSNMRVLMTEDSNNAESSSFLLDDNSSIPFSVEDITNAIQEKDFSDVKPAEELLENPAFQFLQD
;
A
#
# COMPACT_ATOMS: atom_id res chain seq x y z
N MET A 1 -15.16 -21.00 -13.82
CA MET A 1 -15.89 -22.28 -13.69
C MET A 1 -16.36 -22.41 -12.25
N ALA A 2 -17.67 -22.29 -12.03
CA ALA A 2 -18.29 -22.48 -10.73
C ALA A 2 -18.32 -23.99 -10.41
N GLN A 3 -17.69 -24.41 -9.31
CA GLN A 3 -17.91 -25.75 -8.78
C GLN A 3 -19.04 -25.68 -7.77
N GLY A 4 -20.14 -26.32 -8.14
CA GLY A 4 -21.39 -26.34 -7.40
C GLY A 4 -21.30 -27.12 -6.10
N LEU A 5 -22.20 -26.72 -5.19
CA LEU A 5 -22.59 -27.43 -3.97
C LEU A 5 -22.74 -28.93 -4.23
N ARG A 6 -21.91 -29.75 -3.58
CA ARG A 6 -22.21 -31.17 -3.39
C ARG A 6 -22.79 -31.33 -1.99
N SER A 7 -24.11 -31.44 -1.92
CA SER A 7 -24.82 -32.00 -0.79
C SER A 7 -24.28 -33.41 -0.53
N ALA A 8 -23.73 -33.64 0.66
CA ALA A 8 -23.41 -34.99 1.11
C ALA A 8 -24.74 -35.71 1.39
N SER A 9 -25.14 -36.59 0.49
CA SER A 9 -26.31 -37.46 0.68
C SER A 9 -26.03 -38.46 1.80
N PHE A 10 -26.62 -38.24 2.97
CA PHE A 10 -26.78 -39.27 3.99
C PHE A 10 -27.98 -40.15 3.61
N ALA A 11 -27.77 -41.10 2.70
CA ALA A 11 -28.78 -42.10 2.38
C ALA A 11 -28.28 -43.50 2.78
N ASN A 12 -29.06 -44.14 3.65
CA ASN A 12 -29.05 -45.54 4.05
C ASN A 12 -28.05 -45.98 5.15
N MET A 13 -28.45 -45.78 6.41
CA MET A 13 -28.31 -46.83 7.43
C MET A 13 -29.61 -46.93 8.23
N HIS A 14 -30.34 -48.03 8.00
CA HIS A 14 -31.45 -48.44 8.85
C HIS A 14 -30.85 -49.25 10.01
N VAL A 15 -30.78 -48.66 11.20
CA VAL A 15 -30.44 -49.37 12.45
C VAL A 15 -31.30 -48.79 13.58
N GLU A 16 -31.85 -49.71 14.36
CA GLU A 16 -32.86 -49.53 15.41
C GLU A 16 -32.49 -48.49 16.47
N ALA A 17 -33.56 -47.91 17.04
CA ALA A 17 -33.54 -46.94 18.11
C ALA A 17 -32.80 -47.45 19.36
N THR A 18 -31.55 -47.05 19.50
CA THR A 18 -30.93 -46.76 20.80
C THR A 18 -30.12 -45.49 20.64
N ASP A 19 -30.39 -44.56 21.55
CA ASP A 19 -29.82 -43.23 21.65
C ASP A 19 -28.31 -43.31 21.91
N VAL A 20 -27.54 -43.45 20.83
CA VAL A 20 -26.10 -43.24 20.83
C VAL A 20 -25.89 -42.08 19.88
N VAL A 21 -26.01 -40.86 20.42
CA VAL A 21 -25.42 -39.66 19.82
C VAL A 21 -23.98 -40.03 19.49
N ARG A 22 -23.70 -40.30 18.21
CA ARG A 22 -22.33 -40.49 17.73
C ARG A 22 -21.62 -39.22 18.15
N GLN A 23 -20.71 -39.31 19.13
CA GLN A 23 -19.76 -38.25 19.40
C GLN A 23 -18.99 -38.05 18.11
N VAL A 24 -19.46 -37.12 17.28
CA VAL A 24 -18.71 -36.65 16.14
C VAL A 24 -17.44 -36.10 16.76
N GLU A 25 -16.29 -36.65 16.38
CA GLU A 25 -15.00 -36.10 16.75
C GLU A 25 -14.92 -34.70 16.13
N ALA A 26 -15.44 -33.70 16.86
CA ALA A 26 -15.75 -32.38 16.34
C ALA A 26 -14.50 -31.64 15.85
N LYS A 27 -13.32 -32.15 16.21
CA LYS A 27 -12.01 -31.67 15.79
C LYS A 27 -11.86 -31.57 14.28
N TYR A 28 -12.26 -32.60 13.51
CA TYR A 28 -12.06 -32.58 12.05
C TYR A 28 -13.05 -31.63 11.34
N PRO A 29 -14.37 -31.68 11.60
CA PRO A 29 -15.30 -30.68 11.06
C PRO A 29 -14.96 -29.24 11.46
N ALA A 30 -14.56 -29.00 12.72
CA ALA A 30 -14.16 -27.67 13.18
C ALA A 30 -12.88 -27.17 12.48
N LEU A 31 -11.92 -28.06 12.21
CA LEU A 31 -10.71 -27.71 11.45
C LEU A 31 -11.06 -27.26 10.03
N LEU A 32 -11.89 -28.03 9.32
CA LEU A 32 -12.34 -27.68 7.96
C LEU A 32 -13.11 -26.35 7.95
N PHE A 33 -13.98 -26.15 8.93
CA PHE A 33 -14.72 -24.89 9.08
C PHE A 33 -13.78 -23.71 9.32
N LYS A 34 -12.78 -23.86 10.20
CA LYS A 34 -11.73 -22.84 10.43
C LYS A 34 -10.99 -22.50 9.13
N GLN A 35 -10.57 -23.51 8.37
CA GLN A 35 -9.88 -23.30 7.08
C GLN A 35 -10.75 -22.53 6.09
N GLN A 36 -12.05 -22.83 6.04
CA GLN A 36 -12.99 -22.11 5.18
C GLN A 36 -13.15 -20.65 5.62
N LEU A 37 -13.27 -20.38 6.92
CA LEU A 37 -13.32 -19.02 7.46
C LEU A 37 -12.04 -18.23 7.14
N THR A 38 -10.87 -18.84 7.30
CA THR A 38 -9.58 -18.25 6.88
C THR A 38 -9.63 -17.84 5.42
N ALA A 39 -10.03 -18.74 4.51
CA ALA A 39 -10.12 -18.45 3.09
C ALA A 39 -11.09 -17.30 2.78
N TYR A 40 -12.20 -17.18 3.53
CA TYR A 40 -13.10 -16.04 3.41
C TYR A 40 -12.45 -14.73 3.86
N VAL A 41 -11.74 -14.72 4.99
CA VAL A 41 -11.04 -13.52 5.48
C VAL A 41 -9.99 -13.06 4.48
N GLU A 42 -9.17 -13.97 3.95
CA GLU A 42 -8.17 -13.68 2.91
C GLU A 42 -8.81 -13.12 1.64
N LYS A 43 -9.93 -13.70 1.22
CA LYS A 43 -10.68 -13.23 0.05
C LYS A 43 -11.26 -11.84 0.26
N ILE A 44 -11.89 -11.58 1.41
CA ILE A 44 -12.46 -10.28 1.76
C ILE A 44 -11.35 -9.23 1.82
N TYR A 45 -10.23 -9.55 2.46
CA TYR A 45 -9.06 -8.70 2.52
C TYR A 45 -8.55 -8.36 1.11
N GLY A 46 -8.39 -9.36 0.24
CA GLY A 46 -7.98 -9.16 -1.15
C GLY A 46 -8.92 -8.22 -1.91
N ILE A 47 -10.24 -8.38 -1.75
CA ILE A 47 -11.25 -7.50 -2.36
C ILE A 47 -11.10 -6.06 -1.86
N ILE A 48 -10.98 -5.86 -0.53
CA ILE A 48 -10.81 -4.53 0.06
C ILE A 48 -9.54 -3.87 -0.50
N ARG A 49 -8.41 -4.57 -0.47
CA ARG A 49 -7.12 -4.09 -1.00
C ARG A 49 -7.23 -3.69 -2.47
N ASP A 50 -7.79 -4.55 -3.32
CA ASP A 50 -7.84 -4.31 -4.77
C ASP A 50 -8.77 -3.14 -5.11
N ASN A 51 -9.87 -2.98 -4.37
CA ASN A 51 -10.76 -1.83 -4.51
C ASN A 51 -10.06 -0.52 -4.14
N ILE A 52 -9.33 -0.48 -3.02
CA ILE A 52 -8.60 0.71 -2.59
C ILE A 52 -7.48 1.06 -3.58
N LYS A 53 -6.71 0.06 -4.04
CA LYS A 53 -5.68 0.26 -5.06
C LYS A 53 -6.27 0.87 -6.34
N LYS A 54 -7.42 0.36 -6.79
CA LYS A 54 -8.11 0.87 -7.98
C LYS A 54 -8.54 2.32 -7.81
N GLU A 55 -9.06 2.69 -6.65
CA GLU A 55 -9.46 4.07 -6.35
C GLU A 55 -8.25 5.01 -6.35
N LEU A 56 -7.19 4.63 -5.62
CA LEU A 56 -5.97 5.42 -5.50
C LEU A 56 -5.18 5.52 -6.81
N SER A 57 -5.22 4.50 -7.68
CA SER A 57 -4.49 4.48 -8.95
C SER A 57 -4.73 5.73 -9.80
N SER A 58 -5.99 6.17 -9.87
CA SER A 58 -6.40 7.37 -10.61
C SER A 58 -5.77 8.65 -10.03
N LEU A 59 -5.76 8.78 -8.70
CA LEU A 59 -5.22 9.93 -7.99
C LEU A 59 -3.68 9.96 -8.01
N ILE A 60 -3.05 8.80 -7.81
CA ILE A 60 -1.59 8.64 -7.87
C ILE A 60 -1.10 9.04 -9.27
N SER A 61 -1.83 8.64 -10.33
CA SER A 61 -1.47 9.01 -11.70
C SER A 61 -1.40 10.52 -11.91
N LEU A 62 -2.23 11.29 -11.22
CA LEU A 62 -2.24 12.76 -11.23
C LEU A 62 -1.14 13.37 -10.35
N CYS A 63 -0.56 12.58 -9.45
CA CYS A 63 0.54 12.97 -8.56
C CYS A 63 1.93 12.64 -9.13
N ILE A 64 2.02 11.85 -10.22
CA ILE A 64 3.29 11.50 -10.86
C ILE A 64 4.03 12.74 -11.38
N GLN A 65 3.28 13.73 -11.88
CA GLN A 65 3.82 14.95 -12.46
C GLN A 65 3.26 16.20 -11.79
N ALA A 66 4.14 17.15 -11.49
CA ALA A 66 3.75 18.48 -11.01
C ALA A 66 2.73 19.11 -11.98
N PRO A 67 1.57 19.60 -11.48
CA PRO A 67 0.61 20.30 -12.30
C PRO A 67 1.29 21.48 -12.99
N ARG A 68 1.46 21.38 -14.30
CA ARG A 68 1.93 22.51 -15.11
C ARG A 68 0.77 23.49 -15.16
N THR A 69 0.75 24.45 -14.24
CA THR A 69 -0.06 25.65 -14.45
C THR A 69 0.41 26.23 -15.79
N MET A 70 -0.46 26.17 -16.80
CA MET A 70 -0.18 26.87 -18.06
C MET A 70 0.14 28.31 -17.68
N LYS A 71 1.35 28.77 -18.01
CA LYS A 71 1.74 30.19 -17.97
C LYS A 71 0.86 30.96 -18.96
N ALA A 72 -0.41 31.13 -18.63
CA ALA A 72 -1.37 31.97 -19.31
C ALA A 72 -1.88 32.99 -18.30
N SER A 73 -0.97 33.86 -17.83
CA SER A 73 -1.27 35.20 -17.30
C SER A 73 0.02 35.82 -16.73
N MET A 74 1.04 36.02 -17.57
CA MET A 74 1.93 37.17 -17.34
C MET A 74 1.12 38.41 -17.73
N LEU A 75 0.50 39.03 -16.73
CA LEU A 75 0.03 40.43 -16.64
C LEU A 75 -1.16 40.49 -15.67
N ARG A 76 -0.88 40.64 -14.37
CA ARG A 76 -1.71 41.40 -13.42
C ARG A 76 -0.98 41.56 -12.08
N ILE A 77 -0.33 42.71 -11.96
CA ILE A 77 -0.41 43.67 -10.85
C ILE A 77 -0.54 43.07 -9.43
N SER A 78 0.52 43.31 -8.64
CA SER A 78 0.54 43.73 -7.23
C SER A 78 -0.64 43.38 -6.32
N GLY A 79 -0.34 42.65 -5.23
CA GLY A 79 -1.03 42.81 -3.94
C GLY A 79 -1.86 41.62 -3.43
N ARG A 80 -1.35 40.99 -2.37
CA ARG A 80 -2.05 40.29 -1.26
C ARG A 80 -3.09 39.19 -1.57
N SER A 81 -2.73 37.99 -1.09
CA SER A 81 -3.59 36.97 -0.44
C SER A 81 -4.96 36.64 -1.03
N SER A 82 -5.09 35.44 -1.62
CA SER A 82 -6.21 34.54 -1.32
C SER A 82 -5.89 33.16 -1.90
N GLY A 83 -5.93 32.14 -1.04
CA GLY A 83 -5.90 30.75 -1.45
C GLY A 83 -7.08 30.46 -2.38
N GLN A 84 -6.78 30.03 -3.60
CA GLN A 84 -7.73 29.28 -4.40
C GLN A 84 -7.36 27.81 -4.22
N THR A 85 -8.16 27.15 -3.39
CA THR A 85 -8.08 25.73 -3.05
C THR A 85 -8.45 24.88 -4.27
N GLN A 86 -7.57 24.81 -5.27
CA GLN A 86 -7.51 23.60 -6.08
C GLN A 86 -7.10 22.51 -5.09
N SER A 87 -8.03 21.63 -4.72
CA SER A 87 -7.75 20.46 -3.89
C SER A 87 -6.56 19.74 -4.52
N ASN A 88 -5.42 19.81 -3.84
CA ASN A 88 -4.17 19.18 -4.24
C ASN A 88 -4.45 17.67 -4.39
N HIS A 89 -3.99 17.03 -5.46
CA HIS A 89 -4.24 15.61 -5.69
C HIS A 89 -3.77 14.74 -4.52
N TRP A 90 -2.69 15.17 -3.85
CA TRP A 90 -2.20 14.58 -2.60
C TRP A 90 -3.20 14.66 -1.44
N GLN A 91 -3.91 15.79 -1.29
CA GLN A 91 -4.93 15.95 -0.26
C GLN A 91 -6.09 14.99 -0.47
N LYS A 92 -6.51 14.73 -1.72
CA LYS A 92 -7.53 13.72 -2.02
C LYS A 92 -7.09 12.31 -1.65
N ILE A 93 -5.81 11.98 -1.87
CA ILE A 93 -5.24 10.71 -1.42
C ILE A 93 -5.34 10.61 0.10
N ILE A 94 -4.93 11.67 0.81
CA ILE A 94 -4.98 11.72 2.28
C ILE A 94 -6.42 11.62 2.81
N GLU A 95 -7.37 12.32 2.21
CA GLU A 95 -8.80 12.22 2.53
C GLU A 95 -9.32 10.78 2.37
N ASN A 96 -8.95 10.09 1.29
CA ASN A 96 -9.30 8.68 1.09
C ASN A 96 -8.67 7.74 2.13
N LEU A 97 -7.42 7.98 2.52
CA LEU A 97 -6.76 7.23 3.60
C LEU A 97 -7.45 7.45 4.95
N ASP A 98 -7.88 8.68 5.24
CA ASP A 98 -8.59 9.04 6.46
C ASP A 98 -9.99 8.40 6.53
N ILE A 99 -10.74 8.45 5.42
CA ILE A 99 -12.03 7.76 5.28
C ILE A 99 -11.88 6.26 5.53
N LEU A 100 -10.87 5.64 4.90
CA LEU A 100 -10.59 4.22 5.09
C LEU A 100 -10.26 3.89 6.56
N LEU A 101 -9.37 4.67 7.18
CA LEU A 101 -8.98 4.48 8.57
C LEU A 101 -10.21 4.53 9.49
N LYS A 102 -11.06 5.54 9.29
CA LYS A 102 -12.30 5.71 10.04
C LYS A 102 -13.25 4.54 9.85
N ILE A 103 -13.45 4.07 8.61
CA ILE A 103 -14.29 2.88 8.34
C ILE A 103 -13.74 1.66 9.06
N LEU A 104 -12.43 1.41 9.04
CA LEU A 104 -11.82 0.27 9.71
C LEU A 104 -12.00 0.36 11.24
N GLN A 105 -11.87 1.55 11.81
CA GLN A 105 -12.06 1.81 13.24
C GLN A 105 -13.53 1.65 13.67
N ASP A 106 -14.45 2.28 12.95
CA ASP A 106 -15.90 2.25 13.24
C ASP A 106 -16.47 0.82 13.12
N ASN A 107 -15.84 -0.03 12.29
CA ASN A 107 -16.20 -1.45 12.14
C ASN A 107 -15.38 -2.40 13.03
N HIS A 108 -14.58 -1.86 13.96
CA HIS A 108 -13.77 -2.64 14.90
C HIS A 108 -12.87 -3.69 14.22
N VAL A 109 -12.35 -3.38 13.03
CA VAL A 109 -11.43 -4.27 12.33
C VAL A 109 -10.16 -4.42 13.17
N PRO A 110 -9.66 -5.66 13.39
CA PRO A 110 -8.44 -5.90 14.15
C PRO A 110 -7.28 -5.00 13.66
N PRO A 111 -6.60 -4.27 14.57
CA PRO A 111 -5.55 -3.31 14.18
C PRO A 111 -4.44 -3.93 13.34
N VAL A 112 -4.08 -5.20 13.60
CA VAL A 112 -3.11 -5.95 12.79
C VAL A 112 -3.55 -6.03 11.32
N LEU A 113 -4.82 -6.28 11.04
CA LEU A 113 -5.31 -6.32 9.66
C LEU A 113 -5.30 -4.93 9.02
N ALA A 114 -5.71 -3.91 9.78
CA ALA A 114 -5.69 -2.53 9.30
C ALA A 114 -4.25 -2.06 8.96
N GLN A 115 -3.26 -2.39 9.80
CA GLN A 115 -1.84 -2.14 9.53
C GLN A 115 -1.41 -2.75 8.22
N LYS A 116 -1.75 -4.03 7.98
CA LYS A 116 -1.40 -4.72 6.73
C LYS A 116 -2.01 -4.06 5.50
N ILE A 117 -3.25 -3.57 5.59
CA ILE A 117 -3.89 -2.82 4.51
C ILE A 117 -3.09 -1.55 4.20
N PHE A 118 -2.75 -0.74 5.20
CA PHE A 118 -1.98 0.49 4.99
C PHE A 118 -0.56 0.23 4.50
N THR A 119 0.13 -0.79 5.02
CA THR A 119 1.43 -1.23 4.49
C THR A 119 1.34 -1.54 2.99
N GLN A 120 0.34 -2.30 2.54
CA GLN A 120 0.18 -2.60 1.12
C GLN A 120 -0.20 -1.38 0.28
N ILE A 121 -0.99 -0.45 0.83
CA ILE A 121 -1.32 0.80 0.14
C ILE A 121 -0.06 1.66 -0.07
N PHE A 122 0.75 1.85 0.97
CA PHE A 122 1.97 2.64 0.86
C PHE A 122 3.00 1.97 -0.04
N SER A 123 3.13 0.64 0.04
CA SER A 123 3.95 -0.13 -0.90
C SER A 123 3.48 0.07 -2.35
N TYR A 124 2.17 0.04 -2.59
CA TYR A 124 1.59 0.34 -3.91
C TYR A 124 1.90 1.77 -4.38
N ILE A 125 1.75 2.78 -3.52
CA ILE A 125 2.12 4.18 -3.83
C ILE A 125 3.59 4.26 -4.22
N ASN A 126 4.47 3.60 -3.46
CA ASN A 126 5.91 3.52 -3.75
C ASN A 126 6.16 2.98 -5.15
N VAL A 127 5.60 1.79 -5.46
CA VAL A 127 5.74 1.12 -6.76
C VAL A 127 5.26 2.01 -7.89
N GLN A 128 4.05 2.60 -7.77
CA GLN A 128 3.46 3.41 -8.83
C GLN A 128 4.29 4.67 -9.13
N LEU A 129 4.66 5.42 -8.10
CA LEU A 129 5.42 6.66 -8.28
C LEU A 129 6.85 6.38 -8.75
N PHE A 130 7.51 5.41 -8.13
CA PHE A 130 8.90 5.08 -8.43
C PHE A 130 9.07 4.48 -9.83
N ASN A 131 8.21 3.53 -10.23
CA ASN A 131 8.26 2.97 -11.58
C ASN A 131 7.94 4.05 -12.63
N SER A 132 7.00 4.95 -12.33
CA SER A 132 6.71 6.09 -13.22
C SER A 132 7.91 7.01 -13.39
N LEU A 133 8.66 7.27 -12.31
CA LEU A 133 9.89 8.05 -12.34
C LEU A 133 10.94 7.40 -13.26
N LEU A 134 11.16 6.09 -13.13
CA LEU A 134 12.16 5.35 -13.91
C LEU A 134 11.79 5.17 -15.40
N LEU A 135 10.50 5.23 -15.72
CA LEU A 135 9.99 5.01 -17.08
C LEU A 135 9.80 6.32 -17.86
N ARG A 136 9.64 7.45 -17.19
CA ARG A 136 9.21 8.71 -17.81
C ARG A 136 10.19 9.84 -17.53
N ARG A 137 10.91 10.28 -18.57
CA ARG A 137 11.92 11.34 -18.47
C ARG A 137 11.36 12.65 -17.88
N GLU A 138 10.12 12.98 -18.21
CA GLU A 138 9.46 14.20 -17.73
C GLU A 138 9.17 14.20 -16.21
N CYS A 139 9.34 13.05 -15.54
CA CYS A 139 9.21 12.93 -14.08
C CYS A 139 10.54 13.17 -13.35
N CYS A 140 11.68 13.03 -14.06
CA CYS A 140 13.02 13.22 -13.53
C CYS A 140 13.47 14.69 -13.67
N SER A 141 12.76 15.62 -13.04
CA SER A 141 13.15 17.04 -12.97
C SER A 141 13.23 17.57 -11.55
N PHE A 142 13.89 18.72 -11.37
CA PHE A 142 13.96 19.37 -10.06
C PHE A 142 12.56 19.74 -9.57
N SER A 143 11.77 20.42 -10.41
CA SER A 143 10.44 20.88 -10.01
C SER A 143 9.49 19.71 -9.68
N ASN A 144 9.60 18.60 -10.42
CA ASN A 144 8.81 17.41 -10.14
C ASN A 144 9.25 16.73 -8.83
N GLY A 145 10.56 16.65 -8.61
CA GLY A 145 11.12 16.18 -7.35
C GLY A 145 10.61 17.00 -6.15
N GLU A 146 10.59 18.33 -6.26
CA GLU A 146 10.03 19.20 -5.21
C GLU A 146 8.55 18.90 -4.96
N TYR A 147 7.75 18.79 -6.02
CA TYR A 147 6.31 18.52 -5.93
C TYR A 147 6.02 17.17 -5.26
N VAL A 148 6.64 16.09 -5.73
CA VAL A 148 6.44 14.76 -5.16
C VAL A 148 6.96 14.73 -3.73
N LYS A 149 8.14 15.29 -3.44
CA LYS A 149 8.68 15.36 -2.08
C LYS A 149 7.74 16.08 -1.10
N ALA A 150 7.11 17.17 -1.52
CA ALA A 150 6.12 17.87 -0.69
C ALA A 150 4.89 16.99 -0.41
N GLY A 151 4.36 16.32 -1.42
CA GLY A 151 3.25 15.38 -1.25
C GLY A 151 3.58 14.19 -0.33
N LEU A 152 4.78 13.63 -0.45
CA LEU A 152 5.25 12.58 0.46
C LEU A 152 5.38 13.10 1.90
N ALA A 153 5.75 14.36 2.13
CA ALA A 153 5.80 14.93 3.48
C ALA A 153 4.39 15.10 4.08
N GLU A 154 3.37 15.35 3.26
CA GLU A 154 1.97 15.34 3.72
C GLU A 154 1.52 13.93 4.13
N LEU A 155 1.94 12.90 3.39
CA LEU A 155 1.71 11.49 3.77
C LEU A 155 2.46 11.09 5.05
N GLU A 156 3.69 11.55 5.23
CA GLU A 156 4.46 11.36 6.48
C GLU A 156 3.70 11.93 7.68
N LEU A 157 3.20 13.16 7.53
CA LEU A 157 2.41 13.81 8.56
C LEU A 157 1.11 13.05 8.85
N TRP A 158 0.46 12.51 7.82
CA TRP A 158 -0.73 11.67 8.01
C TRP A 158 -0.39 10.38 8.78
N CYS A 159 0.69 9.67 8.42
CA CYS A 159 1.17 8.49 9.16
C CYS A 159 1.47 8.79 10.63
N ALA A 160 2.04 9.96 10.92
CA ALA A 160 2.34 10.39 12.29
C ALA A 160 1.07 10.72 13.11
N LYS A 161 -0.02 11.14 12.45
CA LYS A 161 -1.31 11.46 13.08
C LYS A 161 -2.22 10.25 13.23
N ALA A 162 -2.22 9.35 12.24
CA ALA A 162 -2.87 8.06 12.35
C ALA A 162 -2.26 7.37 13.58
N THR A 163 -3.09 6.98 14.54
CA THR A 163 -2.67 6.30 15.77
C THR A 163 -1.58 5.27 15.46
N SER A 164 -0.52 5.22 16.27
CA SER A 164 0.67 4.39 16.01
C SER A 164 0.35 2.92 15.74
N GLU A 165 -0.79 2.47 16.25
CA GLU A 165 -1.35 1.14 16.08
C GLU A 165 -1.88 0.84 14.66
N TYR A 166 -2.08 1.82 13.77
CA TYR A 166 -2.76 1.59 12.49
C TYR A 166 -1.89 1.81 11.27
N ALA A 167 -1.13 2.90 11.17
CA ALA A 167 -0.45 3.25 9.92
C ALA A 167 0.95 3.87 10.08
N ALA A 168 1.45 4.02 11.31
CA ALA A 168 2.75 4.66 11.54
C ALA A 168 3.91 3.88 10.87
N SER A 169 3.87 2.55 10.88
CA SER A 169 4.87 1.69 10.23
C SER A 169 4.80 1.74 8.70
N SER A 170 3.68 2.19 8.10
CA SER A 170 3.51 2.20 6.64
C SER A 170 4.42 3.24 5.94
N TRP A 171 4.94 4.21 6.67
CA TRP A 171 5.90 5.20 6.14
C TRP A 171 7.20 4.56 5.61
N ASP A 172 7.56 3.40 6.15
CA ASP A 172 8.75 2.65 5.73
C ASP A 172 8.59 1.99 4.35
N GLU A 173 7.37 1.83 3.84
CA GLU A 173 7.12 1.18 2.56
C GLU A 173 7.45 2.07 1.35
N ILE A 174 7.56 3.39 1.54
CA ILE A 174 7.79 4.36 0.45
C ILE A 174 9.24 4.84 0.34
N ARG A 175 10.19 4.07 0.87
CA ARG A 175 11.61 4.47 0.89
C ARG A 175 12.21 4.69 -0.50
N HIS A 176 11.81 3.91 -1.53
CA HIS A 176 12.42 4.01 -2.87
C HIS A 176 12.11 5.37 -3.51
N ILE A 177 10.82 5.73 -3.56
CA ILE A 177 10.44 7.04 -4.08
C ILE A 177 11.00 8.18 -3.22
N ARG A 178 11.02 8.03 -1.88
CA ARG A 178 11.59 9.04 -0.96
C ARG A 178 13.06 9.34 -1.26
N GLN A 179 13.89 8.32 -1.39
CA GLN A 179 15.32 8.49 -1.71
C GLN A 179 15.50 9.09 -3.10
N ALA A 180 14.75 8.59 -4.10
CA ALA A 180 14.84 9.08 -5.46
C ALA A 180 14.48 10.57 -5.58
N VAL A 181 13.34 11.01 -5.02
CA VAL A 181 12.96 12.44 -5.07
C VAL A 181 13.81 13.30 -4.15
N GLY A 182 14.28 12.74 -3.02
CA GLY A 182 15.26 13.38 -2.15
C GLY A 182 16.55 13.71 -2.88
N PHE A 183 17.04 12.79 -3.71
CA PHE A 183 18.20 12.98 -4.57
C PHE A 183 17.95 14.00 -5.69
N LEU A 184 16.80 13.94 -6.37
CA LEU A 184 16.47 14.84 -7.48
C LEU A 184 16.53 16.33 -7.09
N VAL A 185 16.10 16.65 -5.87
CA VAL A 185 16.05 18.04 -5.34
C VAL A 185 17.38 18.56 -4.78
N ILE A 186 18.46 17.79 -4.90
CA ILE A 186 19.80 18.28 -4.52
C ILE A 186 20.31 19.26 -5.60
N PHE A 187 20.79 20.43 -5.18
CA PHE A 187 21.26 21.45 -6.11
C PHE A 187 22.59 21.09 -6.80
N GLN A 188 23.54 20.54 -6.06
CA GLN A 188 24.92 20.31 -6.54
C GLN A 188 25.22 18.83 -6.78
N LYS A 189 24.33 18.11 -7.48
CA LYS A 189 24.50 16.67 -7.79
C LYS A 189 25.83 16.34 -8.48
N PHE A 190 26.34 17.25 -9.30
CA PHE A 190 27.62 17.12 -10.00
C PHE A 190 28.85 17.02 -9.07
N ARG A 191 28.71 17.37 -7.78
CA ARG A 191 29.77 17.27 -6.76
C ARG A 191 29.69 16.00 -5.92
N ILE A 192 28.62 15.24 -6.04
CA ILE A 192 28.39 14.05 -5.23
C ILE A 192 29.09 12.86 -5.90
N SER A 193 29.89 12.15 -5.13
CA SER A 193 30.57 10.91 -5.56
C SER A 193 29.60 9.73 -5.65
N TYR A 194 30.01 8.67 -6.33
CA TYR A 194 29.24 7.44 -6.38
C TYR A 194 29.02 6.84 -4.98
N ASP A 195 30.07 6.83 -4.14
CA ASP A 195 30.00 6.28 -2.78
C ASP A 195 29.01 7.03 -1.88
N GLU A 196 28.98 8.38 -1.94
CA GLU A 196 27.99 9.17 -1.20
C GLU A 196 26.56 8.87 -1.67
N ILE A 197 26.35 8.63 -2.97
CA ILE A 197 25.03 8.28 -3.50
C ILE A 197 24.56 6.95 -2.90
N VAL A 198 25.39 5.90 -2.94
CA VAL A 198 24.96 4.55 -2.53
C VAL A 198 25.00 4.30 -1.04
N HIS A 199 25.74 5.09 -0.24
CA HIS A 199 25.81 4.88 1.21
C HIS A 199 24.94 5.88 1.98
N ASP A 200 24.88 7.15 1.56
CA ASP A 200 24.26 8.21 2.37
C ASP A 200 22.90 8.66 1.84
N LEU A 201 22.72 8.70 0.52
CA LEU A 201 21.53 9.30 -0.10
C LEU A 201 20.49 8.26 -0.52
N CYS A 202 20.95 7.21 -1.18
CA CYS A 202 20.14 6.27 -1.93
C CYS A 202 20.48 4.78 -1.65
N PRO A 203 20.67 4.33 -0.40
CA PRO A 203 21.22 3.01 -0.10
C PRO A 203 20.35 1.81 -0.50
N ILE A 204 19.06 2.00 -0.79
CA ILE A 204 18.20 0.89 -1.24
C ILE A 204 18.08 0.81 -2.77
N LEU A 205 18.54 1.84 -3.48
CA LEU A 205 18.38 1.93 -4.93
C LEU A 205 19.50 1.14 -5.61
N SER A 206 19.14 0.25 -6.54
CA SER A 206 20.13 -0.49 -7.31
C SER A 206 20.91 0.42 -8.26
N VAL A 207 22.10 -0.02 -8.67
CA VAL A 207 22.94 0.74 -9.63
C VAL A 207 22.17 1.02 -10.92
N GLN A 208 21.35 0.07 -11.38
CA GLN A 208 20.52 0.23 -12.58
C GLN A 208 19.46 1.33 -12.41
N GLN A 209 18.81 1.40 -11.25
CA GLN A 209 17.82 2.42 -10.93
C GLN A 209 18.47 3.80 -10.83
N LEU A 210 19.61 3.90 -10.13
CA LEU A 210 20.38 5.14 -10.00
C LEU A 210 20.84 5.67 -11.35
N TYR A 211 21.41 4.80 -12.20
CA TYR A 211 21.85 5.17 -13.53
C TYR A 211 20.70 5.72 -14.38
N ARG A 212 19.52 5.08 -14.33
CA ARG A 212 18.32 5.59 -15.03
C ARG A 212 17.89 6.96 -14.52
N ILE A 213 17.78 7.15 -13.20
CA ILE A 213 17.41 8.45 -12.61
C ILE A 213 18.39 9.54 -13.05
N CYS A 214 19.69 9.28 -12.95
CA CYS A 214 20.74 10.25 -13.27
C CYS A 214 20.77 10.60 -14.77
N THR A 215 20.57 9.63 -15.65
CA THR A 215 20.58 9.84 -17.11
C THR A 215 19.29 10.46 -17.65
N GLN A 216 18.16 10.19 -17.01
CA GLN A 216 16.88 10.81 -17.36
C GLN A 216 16.72 12.22 -16.79
N TYR A 217 17.52 12.57 -15.78
CA TYR A 217 17.46 13.87 -15.13
C TYR A 217 17.60 15.03 -16.12
N TRP A 218 16.72 16.02 -15.98
CA TRP A 218 16.85 17.32 -16.62
C TRP A 218 16.33 18.41 -15.69
N ASP A 219 17.01 19.55 -15.65
CA ASP A 219 16.56 20.67 -14.84
C ASP A 219 15.64 21.60 -15.64
N ASP A 220 14.57 22.03 -14.98
CA ASP A 220 13.49 22.83 -15.55
C ASP A 220 13.26 24.17 -14.85
N LYS A 221 14.08 24.52 -13.85
CA LYS A 221 13.82 25.66 -12.95
C LYS A 221 15.07 26.43 -12.54
N TYR A 222 16.13 25.75 -12.11
CA TYR A 222 17.30 26.36 -11.47
C TYR A 222 18.61 26.16 -12.24
N ASN A 223 18.53 25.56 -13.42
CA ASN A 223 19.66 25.12 -14.24
C ASN A 223 20.64 24.20 -13.48
N THR A 224 20.14 23.35 -12.58
CA THR A 224 20.98 22.37 -11.90
C THR A 224 21.44 21.28 -12.85
N GLN A 225 22.61 20.69 -12.56
CA GLN A 225 23.19 19.63 -13.37
C GLN A 225 22.94 18.27 -12.73
N SER A 226 22.98 17.21 -13.54
CA SER A 226 23.03 15.84 -13.04
C SER A 226 24.40 15.55 -12.39
N VAL A 227 24.62 14.31 -12.00
CA VAL A 227 25.93 13.82 -11.51
C VAL A 227 27.02 13.96 -12.57
N SER A 228 28.28 13.87 -12.15
CA SER A 228 29.42 13.96 -13.07
C SER A 228 29.47 12.77 -14.05
N SER A 229 30.12 12.98 -15.19
CA SER A 229 30.34 11.92 -16.20
C SER A 229 31.12 10.73 -15.65
N ASP A 230 32.01 10.96 -14.68
CA ASP A 230 32.79 9.91 -14.02
C ASP A 230 31.89 8.98 -13.21
N VAL A 231 30.92 9.54 -12.48
CA VAL A 231 29.92 8.76 -11.72
C VAL A 231 29.07 7.90 -12.66
N LEU A 232 28.60 8.48 -13.78
CA LEU A 232 27.82 7.73 -14.78
C LEU A 232 28.64 6.61 -15.44
N SER A 233 29.93 6.85 -15.68
CA SER A 233 30.83 5.86 -16.26
C SER A 233 31.09 4.70 -15.28
N ASN A 234 31.31 5.02 -14.00
CA ASN A 234 31.45 4.02 -12.94
C ASN A 234 30.18 3.14 -12.83
N MET A 235 29.00 3.76 -12.75
CA MET A 235 27.73 3.03 -12.72
C MET A 235 27.56 2.09 -13.93
N ARG A 236 28.00 2.51 -15.13
CA ARG A 236 27.92 1.68 -16.34
C ARG A 236 28.80 0.42 -16.24
N VAL A 237 30.01 0.55 -15.70
CA VAL A 237 30.93 -0.59 -15.49
C VAL A 237 30.31 -1.57 -14.50
N LEU A 238 29.83 -1.08 -13.35
CA LEU A 238 29.20 -1.91 -12.32
C LEU A 238 27.95 -2.65 -12.85
N MET A 239 27.12 -1.99 -13.65
CA MET A 239 25.96 -2.65 -14.28
C MET A 239 26.35 -3.80 -15.22
N THR A 240 27.47 -3.69 -15.95
CA THR A 240 27.95 -4.78 -16.81
C THR A 240 28.53 -5.96 -16.02
N GLU A 241 29.05 -5.71 -14.82
CA GLU A 241 29.54 -6.75 -13.91
C GLU A 241 28.37 -7.50 -13.24
N ASP A 242 27.33 -6.79 -12.80
CA ASP A 242 26.13 -7.35 -12.16
C ASP A 242 25.20 -8.12 -13.12
N SER A 243 25.22 -7.77 -14.41
CA SER A 243 24.37 -8.42 -15.45
C SER A 243 24.73 -9.90 -15.68
N ASN A 244 25.87 -10.35 -15.17
CA ASN A 244 26.25 -11.77 -15.20
C ASN A 244 25.52 -12.61 -14.14
N ASN A 245 24.79 -11.98 -13.21
CA ASN A 245 23.96 -12.62 -12.19
C ASN A 245 22.47 -12.52 -12.59
N ALA A 246 21.87 -13.66 -12.95
CA ALA A 246 20.52 -13.75 -13.52
C ALA A 246 19.37 -13.24 -12.62
N GLU A 247 19.61 -13.05 -11.32
CA GLU A 247 18.61 -12.56 -10.35
C GLU A 247 18.45 -11.02 -10.34
N SER A 248 19.31 -10.25 -11.02
CA SER A 248 19.36 -8.77 -10.93
C SER A 248 18.77 -8.01 -12.14
N SER A 249 17.97 -8.67 -12.99
CA SER A 249 17.59 -8.10 -14.30
C SER A 249 16.42 -7.11 -14.27
N SER A 250 15.58 -7.12 -13.22
CA SER A 250 14.45 -6.19 -13.11
C SER A 250 14.83 -4.94 -12.31
N PHE A 251 14.80 -3.79 -12.97
CA PHE A 251 15.00 -2.48 -12.32
C PHE A 251 13.69 -1.88 -11.77
N LEU A 252 12.54 -2.45 -12.13
CA LEU A 252 11.23 -2.02 -11.66
C LEU A 252 10.86 -2.73 -10.36
N LEU A 253 10.07 -2.06 -9.53
CA LEU A 253 9.50 -2.66 -8.33
C LEU A 253 8.24 -3.46 -8.68
N ASP A 254 8.10 -4.63 -8.06
CA ASP A 254 6.92 -5.48 -8.18
C ASP A 254 5.86 -5.11 -7.13
N ASP A 255 4.59 -5.09 -7.54
CA ASP A 255 3.47 -4.93 -6.62
C ASP A 255 3.06 -6.29 -6.03
N ASN A 256 3.55 -6.62 -4.83
CA ASN A 256 3.22 -7.87 -4.18
C ASN A 256 1.76 -7.88 -3.68
N SER A 257 0.91 -8.64 -4.38
CA SER A 257 -0.49 -8.83 -4.05
C SER A 257 -0.76 -10.12 -3.24
N SER A 258 0.25 -10.67 -2.58
CA SER A 258 0.06 -11.77 -1.63
C SER A 258 -0.71 -11.30 -0.38
N ILE A 259 -1.28 -12.26 0.35
CA ILE A 259 -1.83 -11.99 1.69
C ILE A 259 -0.65 -11.82 2.66
N PRO A 260 -0.56 -10.69 3.41
CA PRO A 260 0.62 -10.35 4.20
C PRO A 260 0.49 -10.73 5.70
N PHE A 261 -0.42 -11.64 6.04
CA PHE A 261 -0.67 -12.10 7.41
C PHE A 261 -0.97 -13.60 7.44
N SER A 262 -0.75 -14.20 8.60
CA SER A 262 -1.15 -15.56 8.93
C SER A 262 -2.44 -15.56 9.76
N VAL A 263 -3.07 -16.73 9.91
CA VAL A 263 -4.21 -16.91 10.83
C VAL A 263 -3.81 -16.68 12.28
N GLU A 264 -2.55 -16.96 12.62
CA GLU A 264 -2.01 -16.79 13.96
C GLU A 264 -1.94 -15.29 14.32
N ASP A 265 -1.56 -14.44 13.36
CA ASP A 265 -1.52 -12.98 13.54
C ASP A 265 -2.90 -12.42 13.93
N ILE A 266 -3.97 -12.96 13.33
CA ILE A 266 -5.34 -12.57 13.65
C ILE A 266 -5.75 -13.13 15.00
N THR A 267 -5.47 -14.40 15.26
CA THR A 267 -5.90 -15.09 16.49
C THR A 267 -5.28 -14.44 17.72
N ASN A 268 -4.00 -14.07 17.65
CA ASN A 268 -3.29 -13.38 18.73
C ASN A 268 -3.78 -11.95 18.97
N ALA A 269 -4.41 -11.33 17.96
CA ALA A 269 -4.96 -9.98 18.06
C ALA A 269 -6.41 -9.94 18.57
N ILE A 270 -7.13 -11.06 18.54
CA ILE A 270 -8.49 -11.16 19.05
C ILE A 270 -8.41 -11.29 20.58
N GLN A 271 -8.92 -10.29 21.30
CA GLN A 271 -9.10 -10.38 22.74
C GLN A 271 -10.19 -11.42 23.05
N GLU A 272 -9.96 -12.30 24.02
CA GLU A 272 -11.01 -13.16 24.56
C GLU A 272 -12.12 -12.28 25.12
N LYS A 273 -13.32 -12.42 24.55
CA LYS A 273 -14.52 -11.71 25.00
C LYS A 273 -15.41 -12.68 25.72
N ASP A 274 -15.93 -12.24 26.86
CA ASP A 274 -17.02 -12.93 27.53
C ASP A 274 -18.34 -12.56 26.83
N PHE A 275 -19.06 -13.59 26.38
CA PHE A 275 -20.33 -13.44 25.68
C PHE A 275 -21.53 -13.83 26.55
N SER A 276 -21.31 -14.16 27.83
CA SER A 276 -22.33 -14.69 28.73
C SER A 276 -23.53 -13.76 28.92
N ASP A 277 -23.33 -12.43 28.79
CA ASP A 277 -24.37 -11.41 28.96
C ASP A 277 -24.86 -10.77 27.64
N VAL A 278 -24.44 -11.31 26.48
CA VAL A 278 -24.81 -10.72 25.18
C VAL A 278 -26.24 -11.11 24.81
N LYS A 279 -27.13 -10.12 24.80
CA LYS A 279 -28.52 -10.30 24.36
C LYS A 279 -28.58 -10.39 22.83
N PRO A 280 -29.45 -11.26 22.26
CA PRO A 280 -29.72 -11.26 20.83
C PRO A 280 -30.27 -9.92 20.36
N ALA A 281 -29.96 -9.53 19.12
CA ALA A 281 -30.52 -8.35 18.49
C ALA A 281 -32.04 -8.51 18.28
N GLU A 282 -32.82 -7.46 18.54
CA GLU A 282 -34.30 -7.51 18.49
C GLU A 282 -34.81 -7.94 17.10
N GLU A 283 -34.12 -7.54 16.04
CA GLU A 283 -34.48 -7.87 14.65
C GLU A 283 -34.33 -9.37 14.35
N LEU A 284 -33.44 -10.08 15.05
CA LEU A 284 -33.31 -11.54 14.91
C LEU A 284 -34.45 -12.26 15.61
N LEU A 285 -34.99 -11.68 16.69
CA LEU A 285 -36.08 -12.26 17.47
C LEU A 285 -37.42 -12.20 16.72
N GLU A 286 -37.57 -11.29 15.76
CA GLU A 286 -38.73 -11.23 14.87
C GLU A 286 -38.77 -12.37 13.84
N ASN A 287 -37.64 -13.04 13.59
CA ASN A 287 -37.53 -14.10 12.60
C ASN A 287 -37.69 -15.49 13.26
N PRO A 288 -38.72 -16.28 12.87
CA PRO A 288 -38.98 -17.60 13.45
C PRO A 288 -37.80 -18.58 13.37
N ALA A 289 -36.91 -18.42 12.39
CA ALA A 289 -35.73 -19.27 12.23
C ALA A 289 -34.68 -19.08 13.33
N PHE A 290 -34.74 -18.00 14.11
CA PHE A 290 -33.76 -17.64 15.14
C PHE A 290 -34.32 -17.71 16.57
N GLN A 291 -35.49 -18.30 16.75
CA GLN A 291 -36.15 -18.40 18.06
C GLN A 291 -35.32 -19.18 19.10
N PHE A 292 -34.44 -20.08 18.65
CA PHE A 292 -33.49 -20.82 19.49
C PHE A 292 -32.47 -19.95 20.23
N LEU A 293 -32.33 -18.67 19.87
CA LEU A 293 -31.46 -17.72 20.57
C LEU A 293 -32.07 -17.22 21.91
N GLN A 294 -33.31 -17.59 22.22
CA GLN A 294 -33.99 -17.27 23.48
C GLN A 294 -33.78 -18.33 24.58
N ASP A 295 -33.35 -19.54 24.20
CA ASP A 295 -33.12 -20.69 25.08
C ASP A 295 -31.69 -20.69 25.66
#